data_AF-A0A2X0WPG7-F1
#
_entry.id   AF-A0A2X0WPG7-F1
#
_cell.length_a   1.000
_cell.length_b   1.000
_cell.length_c   1.000
_cell.angle_alpha   90.00
_cell.angle_beta   90.00
_cell.angle_gamma   90.00
#
_symmetry.space_group_name_H-M   'P 1'
#
loop_
_entity.id
_entity.type
_entity.pdbx_description
1 polymer ?
#
loop_
_entity_poly.entity_id
_entity_poly.type
_entity_poly.pdbx_seq_one_letter_code
_entity_poly.pdbx_strand_id
1 'polypeptide(L)'
;MSISTTKEGLTASLSRPYTFEGQEYTSVTFNIDDNFTGGQFKQLYRKYIALRKQTDAQSLVMDRMLVTAIINNEFIDFAMCELSHLPLEFFNGLPFKDYIALSGTLQNFFTDSV
;
A
#
# COMPACT_ATOMS: atom_id res chain seq x y z
N MET A 1 -16.53 -1.37 6.21
CA MET A 1 -15.11 -1.74 6.27
C MET A 1 -14.64 -1.53 7.69
N SER A 2 -14.10 -2.57 8.32
CA SER A 2 -13.44 -2.49 9.63
C SER A 2 -11.93 -2.62 9.42
N ILE A 3 -11.16 -1.82 10.15
CA ILE A 3 -9.70 -1.79 10.13
C ILE A 3 -9.23 -2.17 11.53
N SER A 4 -8.24 -3.05 11.62
CA SER A 4 -7.58 -3.38 12.88
C SER A 4 -6.09 -3.58 12.67
N THR A 5 -5.28 -2.94 13.50
CA THR A 5 -3.85 -3.21 13.61
C THR A 5 -3.64 -4.33 14.62
N THR A 6 -2.96 -5.40 14.21
CA THR A 6 -2.55 -6.48 15.10
C THR A 6 -1.04 -6.67 15.02
N LYS A 7 -0.46 -7.49 15.90
CA LYS A 7 0.95 -7.91 15.80
C LYS A 7 1.32 -8.57 14.46
N GLU A 8 0.34 -9.02 13.68
CA GLU A 8 0.53 -9.72 12.41
C GLU A 8 0.43 -8.79 11.18
N GLY A 9 0.01 -7.53 11.38
CA GLY A 9 -0.08 -6.52 10.33
C GLY A 9 -1.37 -5.69 10.36
N LEU A 10 -1.43 -4.70 9.46
CA LEU A 10 -2.59 -3.86 9.20
C LEU A 10 -3.58 -4.60 8.33
N THR A 11 -4.72 -4.98 8.91
CA THR A 11 -5.75 -5.77 8.20
C THR A 11 -7.00 -4.94 7.94
N ALA A 12 -7.53 -5.05 6.73
CA ALA A 12 -8.72 -4.35 6.29
C ALA A 12 -9.73 -5.32 5.65
N SER A 13 -10.98 -5.30 6.15
CA SER A 13 -12.03 -6.23 5.70
C SER A 13 -12.70 -5.74 4.41
N LEU A 14 -12.86 -6.63 3.43
CA LEU A 14 -13.57 -6.35 2.19
C LEU A 14 -15.09 -6.25 2.43
N SER A 15 -15.79 -5.49 1.60
CA SER A 15 -17.25 -5.32 1.71
C SER A 15 -18.04 -6.62 1.48
N ARG A 16 -17.45 -7.56 0.73
CA ARG A 16 -17.98 -8.88 0.42
C ARG A 16 -16.82 -9.84 0.11
N PRO A 17 -17.02 -11.17 0.21
CA PRO A 17 -16.03 -12.13 -0.25
C PRO A 17 -15.65 -11.88 -1.72
N TYR A 18 -14.34 -11.95 -2.00
CA TYR A 18 -13.75 -11.75 -3.32
C TYR A 18 -12.92 -12.97 -3.70
N THR A 19 -13.19 -13.56 -4.87
CA THR A 19 -12.44 -14.72 -5.35
C THR A 19 -11.38 -14.27 -6.35
N PHE A 20 -10.13 -14.63 -6.11
CA PHE A 20 -9.00 -14.39 -7.01
C PHE A 20 -8.18 -15.68 -7.13
N GLU A 21 -7.90 -16.11 -8.35
CA GLU A 21 -7.14 -17.35 -8.65
C GLU A 21 -7.63 -18.61 -7.90
N GLY A 22 -8.94 -18.71 -7.66
CA GLY A 22 -9.56 -19.84 -6.96
C GLY A 22 -9.47 -19.78 -5.43
N GLN A 23 -8.89 -18.73 -4.86
CA GLN A 23 -8.88 -18.46 -3.42
C GLN A 23 -9.90 -17.37 -3.08
N GLU A 24 -10.67 -17.58 -2.01
CA GLU A 24 -11.60 -16.60 -1.48
C GLU A 24 -10.93 -15.71 -0.42
N TYR A 25 -11.14 -14.40 -0.53
CA TYR A 25 -10.63 -13.38 0.35
C TYR A 25 -11.79 -12.61 0.98
N THR A 26 -11.77 -12.47 2.30
CA THR A 26 -12.71 -11.61 3.05
C THR A 26 -12.02 -10.37 3.62
N SER A 27 -10.70 -10.37 3.64
CA SER A 27 -9.84 -9.27 4.09
C SER A 27 -8.52 -9.29 3.34
N VAL A 28 -7.80 -8.17 3.42
CA VAL A 28 -6.41 -8.03 2.98
C VAL A 28 -5.58 -7.62 4.19
N THR A 29 -4.44 -8.26 4.36
CA THR A 29 -3.46 -7.93 5.40
C THR A 29 -2.22 -7.35 4.74
N PHE A 30 -1.83 -6.16 5.17
CA PHE A 30 -0.55 -5.55 4.84
C PHE A 30 0.44 -5.87 5.95
N ASN A 31 1.62 -6.37 5.58
CA ASN A 31 2.73 -6.70 6.47
C ASN A 31 3.42 -5.42 6.97
N ILE A 32 2.69 -4.66 7.77
CA ILE A 32 3.05 -3.37 8.33
C ILE A 32 2.35 -3.17 9.68
N ASP A 33 3.06 -2.67 10.68
CA ASP A 33 2.57 -2.49 12.05
C ASP A 33 3.19 -1.22 12.67
N ASP A 34 2.90 -0.95 13.94
CA ASP A 34 3.41 0.22 14.66
C ASP A 34 4.94 0.24 14.81
N ASN A 35 5.63 -0.88 14.53
CA ASN A 35 7.09 -0.94 14.51
C ASN A 35 7.69 -0.57 13.14
N PHE A 36 6.86 -0.27 12.14
CA PHE A 36 7.31 0.12 10.82
C PHE A 36 8.11 1.42 10.85
N THR A 37 9.40 1.30 10.59
CA THR A 37 10.34 2.41 10.70
C THR A 37 10.39 3.25 9.43
N GLY A 38 10.80 4.52 9.57
CA GLY A 38 11.11 5.36 8.41
C GLY A 38 12.23 4.80 7.51
N GLY A 39 13.08 3.91 8.03
CA GLY A 39 14.06 3.17 7.25
C GLY A 39 13.41 2.16 6.29
N GLN A 40 12.42 1.41 6.77
CA GLN A 40 11.63 0.49 5.95
C GLN A 40 10.79 1.25 4.91
N PHE A 41 10.16 2.36 5.29
CA PHE A 41 9.47 3.23 4.34
C PHE A 41 10.39 3.68 3.19
N LYS A 42 11.59 4.19 3.52
CA LYS A 42 12.58 4.63 2.52
C LYS A 42 13.04 3.48 1.62
N GLN A 43 13.15 2.27 2.14
CA GLN A 43 13.49 1.10 1.32
C GLN A 43 12.37 0.76 0.35
N LEU A 44 11.11 0.73 0.81
CA LEU A 44 9.93 0.55 -0.02
C LEU A 44 9.88 1.60 -1.14
N TYR A 45 10.06 2.86 -0.79
CA TYR A 45 10.07 3.95 -1.76
C TYR A 45 11.21 3.86 -2.79
N ARG A 46 12.41 3.44 -2.36
CA ARG A 46 13.54 3.23 -3.28
C ARG A 46 13.27 2.12 -4.30
N LYS A 47 12.59 1.05 -3.90
CA LYS A 47 12.17 -0.02 -4.83
C LYS A 47 11.23 0.54 -5.91
N TYR A 48 10.23 1.32 -5.51
CA TYR A 48 9.31 1.98 -6.43
C TYR A 48 10.03 2.87 -7.46
N ILE A 49 10.95 3.73 -7.00
CA ILE A 49 11.72 4.61 -7.91
C ILE A 49 12.62 3.80 -8.85
N ALA A 50 13.22 2.71 -8.38
CA ALA A 50 14.03 1.83 -9.23
C ALA A 50 13.21 1.19 -10.36
N LEU A 51 11.94 0.85 -10.11
CA LEU A 51 11.03 0.30 -11.14
C LEU A 51 10.64 1.34 -12.20
N ARG A 52 10.45 2.60 -11.81
CA ARG A 52 10.06 3.68 -12.75
C ARG A 52 11.19 4.13 -13.68
N LYS A 53 12.42 3.64 -13.52
CA LYS A 53 13.61 4.04 -14.30
C LYS A 53 13.75 5.57 -14.41
N GLN A 54 13.38 6.27 -13.35
CA GLN A 54 13.29 7.73 -13.34
C GLN A 54 14.70 8.32 -13.29
N THR A 55 15.15 8.94 -14.39
CA THR A 55 16.52 9.48 -14.54
C THR A 55 16.63 10.98 -14.30
N ASP A 56 15.51 11.69 -14.12
CA ASP A 56 15.51 13.14 -13.93
C ASP A 56 15.84 13.52 -12.48
N ALA A 57 16.90 14.31 -12.29
CA ALA A 57 17.39 14.70 -10.96
C ALA A 57 16.39 15.55 -10.16
N GLN A 58 15.58 16.37 -10.84
CA GLN A 58 14.60 17.25 -10.20
C GLN A 58 13.38 16.46 -9.72
N SER A 59 12.92 15.53 -10.56
CA SER A 59 11.88 14.57 -10.22
C SER A 59 12.28 13.71 -9.03
N LEU A 60 13.52 13.20 -9.00
CA LEU A 60 14.04 12.40 -7.89
C LEU A 60 14.07 13.17 -6.56
N VAL A 61 14.28 14.50 -6.57
CA VAL A 61 14.26 15.31 -5.34
C VAL A 61 12.84 15.50 -4.82
N MET A 62 11.88 15.82 -5.71
CA MET A 62 10.47 15.96 -5.33
C MET A 62 9.87 14.64 -4.85
N ASP A 63 10.23 13.55 -5.51
CA ASP A 63 9.82 12.19 -5.13
C ASP A 63 10.42 11.77 -3.78
N ARG A 64 11.65 12.21 -3.45
CA ARG A 64 12.24 11.99 -2.12
C ARG A 64 11.54 12.74 -0.99
N MET A 65 10.64 13.68 -1.27
CA MET A 65 9.82 14.29 -0.23
C MET A 65 8.75 13.30 0.23
N LEU A 66 8.72 13.01 1.54
CA LEU A 66 7.76 12.08 2.17
C LEU A 66 6.31 12.39 1.77
N VAL A 67 5.96 13.68 1.72
CA VAL A 67 4.61 14.15 1.34
C VAL A 67 4.25 13.77 -0.09
N THR A 68 5.19 13.84 -1.03
CA THR A 68 4.95 13.46 -2.43
C THR A 68 4.75 11.95 -2.57
N ALA A 69 5.48 11.16 -1.79
CA ALA A 69 5.36 9.71 -1.79
C ALA A 69 3.97 9.26 -1.31
N ILE A 70 3.50 9.77 -0.17
CA ILE A 70 2.25 9.31 0.47
C ILE A 70 0.96 9.73 -0.25
N ILE A 71 1.02 10.74 -1.14
CA ILE A 71 -0.13 11.17 -1.98
C ILE A 71 -0.08 10.61 -3.41
N ASN A 72 0.96 9.85 -3.77
CA ASN A 72 1.12 9.32 -5.12
C ASN A 72 0.42 7.96 -5.24
N ASN A 73 -0.68 7.91 -5.99
CA ASN A 73 -1.47 6.69 -6.20
C ASN A 73 -0.63 5.52 -6.75
N GLU A 74 0.29 5.76 -7.70
CA GLU A 74 1.15 4.71 -8.25
C GLU A 74 2.06 4.11 -7.17
N PHE A 75 2.55 4.94 -6.24
CA PHE A 75 3.32 4.44 -5.10
C PHE A 75 2.45 3.65 -4.13
N ILE A 76 1.23 4.10 -3.85
CA ILE A 76 0.32 3.38 -2.97
C ILE A 76 -0.06 2.02 -3.56
N ASP A 77 -0.32 1.93 -4.86
CA ASP A 77 -0.61 0.67 -5.54
C ASP A 77 0.58 -0.29 -5.47
N PHE A 78 1.79 0.23 -5.69
CA PHE A 78 3.02 -0.53 -5.50
C PHE A 78 3.18 -1.01 -4.05
N ALA A 79 2.94 -0.13 -3.07
CA ALA A 79 3.05 -0.44 -1.66
C ALA A 79 2.01 -1.47 -1.22
N MET A 80 0.78 -1.41 -1.74
CA MET A 80 -0.24 -2.43 -1.50
C MET A 80 0.24 -3.81 -1.98
N CYS A 81 0.82 -3.89 -3.18
CA CYS A 81 1.36 -5.15 -3.71
C CYS A 81 2.52 -5.67 -2.86
N GLU A 82 3.52 -4.82 -2.58
CA GLU A 82 4.71 -5.22 -1.81
C GLU A 82 4.39 -5.61 -0.37
N LEU A 83 3.46 -4.93 0.29
CA LEU A 83 3.16 -5.18 1.69
C LEU A 83 2.16 -6.31 1.89
N SER A 84 1.28 -6.59 0.93
CA SER A 84 0.33 -7.72 1.01
C SER A 84 0.84 -9.00 0.37
N HIS A 85 1.89 -8.91 -0.45
CA HIS A 85 2.35 -9.96 -1.36
C HIS A 85 1.28 -10.42 -2.38
N LEU A 86 0.26 -9.61 -2.63
CA LEU A 86 -0.73 -9.85 -3.68
C LEU A 86 -0.35 -9.10 -4.95
N PRO A 87 -0.64 -9.67 -6.14
CA PRO A 87 -0.30 -9.05 -7.42
C PRO A 87 -1.21 -7.85 -7.73
N LEU A 88 -0.78 -6.98 -8.64
CA LEU A 88 -1.56 -5.80 -9.04
C LEU A 88 -2.93 -6.19 -9.64
N GLU A 89 -3.00 -7.33 -10.31
CA GLU A 89 -4.21 -7.90 -10.90
C GLU A 89 -5.29 -8.18 -9.84
N PHE A 90 -4.89 -8.57 -8.63
CA PHE A 90 -5.81 -8.74 -7.51
C PHE A 90 -6.52 -7.42 -7.21
N PHE A 91 -5.75 -6.33 -7.06
CA PHE A 91 -6.29 -5.02 -6.73
C PHE A 91 -7.11 -4.41 -7.87
N ASN A 92 -6.68 -4.60 -9.12
CA ASN A 92 -7.42 -4.16 -10.30
C ASN A 92 -8.77 -4.86 -10.46
N GLY A 93 -8.89 -6.10 -9.96
CA GLY A 93 -10.12 -6.88 -10.00
C GLY A 93 -11.10 -6.61 -8.85
N LEU A 94 -10.72 -5.83 -7.84
CA LEU A 94 -11.57 -5.53 -6.69
C LEU A 94 -12.74 -4.59 -7.06
N PRO A 95 -13.86 -4.66 -6.34
CA PRO A 95 -14.86 -3.61 -6.37
C PRO A 95 -14.22 -2.25 -6.03
N PHE A 96 -14.52 -1.21 -6.81
CA PHE A 96 -13.89 0.11 -6.65
C PHE A 96 -13.93 0.66 -5.22
N LYS A 97 -15.04 0.44 -4.48
CA LYS A 97 -15.15 0.86 -3.07
C LYS A 97 -14.14 0.16 -2.15
N ASP A 98 -13.89 -1.13 -2.37
CA ASP A 98 -12.93 -1.90 -1.59
C ASP A 98 -11.50 -1.49 -1.94
N TYR A 99 -11.21 -1.30 -3.23
CA TYR A 99 -9.92 -0.77 -3.70
C TYR A 99 -9.58 0.58 -3.06
N ILE A 100 -10.50 1.56 -3.13
CA ILE A 100 -10.29 2.89 -2.54
C ILE A 100 -10.09 2.79 -1.02
N ALA A 101 -10.84 1.92 -0.36
CA ALA A 101 -10.72 1.79 1.08
C ALA A 101 -9.41 1.11 1.52
N LEU A 102 -8.89 0.15 0.74
CA LEU A 102 -7.55 -0.42 0.95
C LEU A 102 -6.45 0.61 0.74
N SER A 103 -6.51 1.35 -0.38
CA SER A 103 -5.57 2.44 -0.68
C SER A 103 -5.58 3.51 0.41
N GLY A 104 -6.77 3.94 0.84
CA GLY A 104 -6.93 4.89 1.94
C GLY A 104 -6.44 4.36 3.29
N THR A 105 -6.62 3.07 3.57
CA THR A 105 -6.09 2.45 4.80
C THR A 105 -4.57 2.56 4.87
N LEU A 106 -3.88 2.28 3.76
CA LEU A 106 -2.43 2.34 3.71
C LEU A 106 -1.91 3.78 3.69
N GLN A 107 -2.59 4.69 2.98
CA GLN A 107 -2.29 6.13 3.02
C GLN A 107 -2.41 6.67 4.45
N ASN A 108 -3.52 6.38 5.12
CA ASN A 108 -3.76 6.80 6.50
C ASN A 108 -2.68 6.27 7.43
N PHE A 109 -2.26 5.01 7.29
CA PHE A 109 -1.15 4.48 8.08
C PHE A 109 0.15 5.30 7.92
N PHE A 110 0.46 5.81 6.73
CA PHE A 110 1.65 6.63 6.51
C PHE A 110 1.50 8.08 6.98
N THR A 111 0.28 8.61 7.06
CA THR A 111 0.01 10.01 7.38
C THR A 111 -0.43 10.25 8.82
N ASP A 112 -1.09 9.25 9.43
CA ASP A 112 -1.53 9.30 10.83
C ASP A 112 -0.29 9.27 11.72
N SER A 113 0.19 10.48 11.98
CA SER A 113 1.15 10.77 13.03
C SER A 113 0.39 10.65 14.35
N VAL A 114 0.85 9.80 15.25
CA VAL A 114 0.45 9.86 16.67
C VAL A 114 0.64 11.28 17.20
#